data_AF-A0A9E0JFG1-F1
#
_entry.id   AF-A0A9E0JFG1-F1
#
_cell.length_a   1.000
_cell.length_b   1.000
_cell.length_c   1.000
_cell.angle_alpha   90.00
_cell.angle_beta   90.00
_cell.angle_gamma   90.00
#
_symmetry.space_group_name_H-M   'P 1'
#
loop_
_entity.id
_entity.type
_entity.pdbx_description
1 polymer ?
#
loop_
_entity_poly.entity_id
_entity_poly.type
_entity_poly.pdbx_seq_one_letter_code
_entity_poly.pdbx_strand_id
1 'polypeptide(L)'
;MNQDIELTPMMKQFLDLKAKHPDAVMLFRCGDFYETYSTDAVIASDILGITLTKRANGKGKTIEMAGFPHHALDTYLPKLIRAGKRVAICDQLEDP
;
A
#
# COMPACT_ATOMS: atom_id res chain seq x y z
N MET A 1 5.15 15.56 21.35
CA MET A 1 6.06 15.05 20.29
C MET A 1 5.22 14.80 19.04
N ASN A 2 4.96 15.85 18.24
CA ASN A 2 4.45 15.65 16.88
C ASN A 2 5.68 15.42 16.01
N GLN A 3 5.95 14.15 15.71
CA GLN A 3 7.07 13.77 14.88
C GLN A 3 6.61 13.79 13.43
N ASP A 4 6.88 14.91 12.75
CA ASP A 4 6.62 15.08 11.32
C ASP A 4 7.49 14.10 10.53
N ILE A 5 6.88 12.96 10.17
CA ILE A 5 7.32 12.16 9.04
C ILE A 5 7.26 13.11 7.84
N GLU A 6 8.37 13.28 7.09
CA GLU A 6 8.30 13.91 5.77
C GLU A 6 7.56 12.92 4.85
N LEU A 7 6.25 12.89 5.00
CA LEU A 7 5.35 12.10 4.20
C LEU A 7 5.43 12.72 2.81
N THR A 8 5.94 11.95 1.85
CA THR A 8 5.72 12.29 0.45
C THR A 8 4.23 12.56 0.23
N PRO A 9 3.84 13.43 -0.71
CA PRO A 9 2.43 13.73 -0.98
C PRO A 9 1.56 12.46 -1.10
N MET A 10 2.12 11.42 -1.73
CA MET A 10 1.52 10.08 -1.82
C MET A 10 1.30 9.42 -0.45
N MET A 11 2.29 9.42 0.44
CA MET A 11 2.14 8.82 1.78
C MET A 11 1.13 9.57 2.65
N LYS A 12 1.02 10.90 2.47
CA LYS A 12 -0.01 11.68 3.14
C LYS A 12 -1.41 11.28 2.66
N GLN A 13 -1.61 11.17 1.35
CA GLN A 13 -2.87 10.68 0.78
C GLN A 13 -3.20 9.26 1.23
N PHE A 14 -2.21 8.37 1.29
CA PHE A 14 -2.36 7.02 1.84
C PHE A 14 -2.89 7.07 3.28
N LEU A 15 -2.26 7.85 4.17
CA LEU A 15 -2.69 7.93 5.56
C LEU A 15 -4.08 8.55 5.72
N ASP A 16 -4.39 9.60 4.95
CA ASP A 16 -5.70 10.26 4.96
C ASP A 16 -6.81 9.31 4.50
N LEU A 17 -6.56 8.52 3.47
CA LEU A 17 -7.50 7.49 2.99
C LEU A 17 -7.58 6.31 3.96
N LYS A 18 -6.47 5.95 4.62
CA LYS A 18 -6.42 4.86 5.61
C LYS A 18 -7.23 5.20 6.84
N ALA A 19 -7.20 6.47 7.26
CA ALA A 19 -8.02 6.95 8.36
C ALA A 19 -9.52 6.81 8.07
N LYS A 20 -9.94 6.92 6.79
CA LYS A 20 -11.33 6.71 6.37
C LYS A 20 -11.71 5.23 6.21
N HIS A 21 -10.72 4.37 5.89
CA HIS A 21 -10.90 2.94 5.67
C HIS A 21 -9.87 2.12 6.46
N PRO A 22 -9.91 2.13 7.80
CA PRO A 22 -8.87 1.53 8.63
C PRO A 22 -8.79 0.01 8.50
N ASP A 23 -9.90 -0.63 8.13
CA ASP A 23 -10.04 -2.08 8.00
C ASP A 23 -9.78 -2.61 6.58
N ALA A 24 -9.62 -1.72 5.59
CA ALA A 24 -9.33 -2.11 4.22
C ALA A 24 -7.82 -2.17 3.97
N VAL A 25 -7.37 -3.22 3.29
CA VAL A 25 -6.03 -3.26 2.68
C VAL A 25 -6.04 -2.29 1.51
N MET A 26 -5.18 -1.28 1.56
CA MET A 26 -5.12 -0.30 0.47
C MET A 26 -4.04 -0.64 -0.54
N LEU A 27 -4.45 -0.70 -1.81
CA LEU A 27 -3.61 -0.90 -2.98
C LEU A 27 -3.55 0.43 -3.75
N PHE A 28 -2.41 1.10 -3.70
CA PHE A 28 -2.15 2.33 -4.44
C PHE A 28 -1.45 2.03 -5.74
N ARG A 29 -2.00 2.49 -6.86
CA ARG A 29 -1.34 2.39 -8.15
C ARG A 29 -0.25 3.45 -8.24
N CYS A 30 1.00 3.01 -8.31
CA CYS A 30 2.17 3.82 -8.57
C CYS A 30 2.79 3.35 -9.89
N GLY A 31 2.39 3.98 -11.00
CA GLY A 31 2.78 3.56 -12.35
C GLY A 31 2.32 2.14 -12.68
N ASP A 32 3.28 1.25 -12.89
CA ASP A 32 3.04 -0.16 -13.26
C ASP A 32 2.88 -1.11 -12.07
N PHE A 33 2.81 -0.61 -10.84
CA PHE A 33 2.67 -1.42 -9.63
C PHE A 33 1.48 -0.99 -8.78
N TYR A 34 0.83 -1.98 -8.16
CA TYR A 34 0.04 -1.74 -6.96
C TYR A 34 0.94 -1.92 -5.74
N GLU A 35 1.03 -0.87 -4.92
CA GLU A 35 1.82 -0.84 -3.70
C GLU A 35 0.91 -0.72 -2.48
N THR A 36 1.36 -1.29 -1.38
CA THR A 36 0.73 -1.18 -0.07
C THR A 36 1.81 -0.96 0.99
N TYR A 37 1.46 -0.31 2.10
CA TYR A 37 2.43 0.18 3.07
C TYR A 37 2.05 -0.19 4.51
N SER A 38 3.04 -0.12 5.41
CA SER A 38 2.88 -0.36 6.85
C SER A 38 2.23 -1.72 7.14
N THR A 39 1.22 -1.80 8.00
CA THR A 39 0.53 -3.04 8.35
C THR A 39 -0.09 -3.74 7.15
N ASP A 40 -0.57 -2.97 6.17
CA ASP A 40 -1.21 -3.54 4.97
C ASP A 40 -0.17 -4.26 4.10
N ALA A 41 1.07 -3.76 4.06
CA ALA A 41 2.18 -4.43 3.40
C ALA A 41 2.51 -5.78 4.02
N VAL A 42 2.53 -5.86 5.36
CA VAL A 42 2.78 -7.11 6.08
C VAL A 42 1.66 -8.12 5.79
N ILE A 43 0.41 -7.67 5.84
CA ILE A 43 -0.77 -8.52 5.56
C ILE A 43 -0.76 -9.02 4.11
N ALA A 44 -0.51 -8.12 3.16
CA ALA A 44 -0.49 -8.47 1.74
C ALA A 44 0.68 -9.40 1.40
N SER A 45 1.86 -9.16 1.99
CA SER A 45 3.02 -10.04 1.83
C SER A 45 2.72 -11.47 2.28
N ASP A 46 2.13 -11.62 3.46
CA ASP A 46 1.76 -12.92 4.04
C ASP A 46 0.70 -13.66 3.19
N ILE A 47 -0.40 -12.97 2.85
CA ILE A 47 -1.52 -13.59 2.11
C ILE A 47 -1.13 -13.91 0.66
N LEU A 48 -0.38 -13.03 0.01
CA LEU A 48 -0.07 -13.14 -1.42
C LEU A 48 1.24 -13.88 -1.69
N GLY A 49 2.08 -14.09 -0.67
CA GLY A 49 3.41 -14.66 -0.82
C GLY A 49 4.36 -13.77 -1.61
N ILE A 50 4.17 -12.44 -1.54
CA ILE A 50 5.01 -11.45 -2.23
C ILE A 50 6.06 -10.88 -1.27
N THR A 51 7.18 -10.42 -1.81
CA THR A 51 8.30 -9.89 -1.01
C THR A 51 7.87 -8.65 -0.20
N LEU A 52 8.03 -8.71 1.13
CA LEU A 52 7.99 -7.54 2.00
C LEU A 52 9.34 -6.82 1.93
N THR A 53 9.33 -5.57 1.50
CA THR A 53 10.49 -4.69 1.44
C THR A 53 10.32 -3.48 2.36
N LYS A 54 11.35 -2.65 2.43
CA LYS A 54 11.36 -1.42 3.21
C LYS A 54 11.65 -0.24 2.29
N ARG A 55 10.73 0.71 2.23
CA ARG A 55 10.92 1.99 1.51
C ARG A 55 11.53 3.01 2.46
N ALA A 56 12.62 3.66 2.06
CA ALA A 56 13.17 4.79 2.80
C ALA A 56 12.27 6.03 2.59
N ASN A 57 11.91 6.72 3.68
CA ASN A 57 10.99 7.85 3.62
C ASN A 57 11.63 9.16 4.14
N GLY A 58 12.90 9.38 3.79
CA GLY A 58 13.69 10.52 4.28
C GLY A 58 14.09 10.38 5.77
N LYS A 59 15.17 11.07 6.16
CA LYS A 59 15.67 11.15 7.55
C LYS A 59 15.93 9.80 8.25
N GLY A 60 16.27 8.76 7.49
CA GLY A 60 16.68 7.45 8.02
C GLY A 60 15.55 6.57 8.57
N LYS A 61 14.28 6.94 8.36
CA LYS A 61 13.14 6.08 8.70
C LYS A 61 12.71 5.25 7.48
N THR A 62 12.38 3.99 7.72
CA THR A 62 11.87 3.06 6.71
C THR A 62 10.43 2.67 7.03
N ILE A 63 9.63 2.45 6.00
CA ILE A 63 8.27 1.91 6.10
C ILE A 63 8.20 0.57 5.35
N GLU A 64 7.48 -0.39 5.92
CA GLU A 64 7.16 -1.66 5.27
C GLU A 64 6.38 -1.37 3.99
N MET A 65 6.76 -2.06 2.91
CA MET A 65 6.15 -1.92 1.60
C MET A 65 6.09 -3.29 0.95
N ALA A 66 4.97 -3.59 0.30
CA ALA A 66 4.82 -4.75 -0.56
C ALA A 66 4.06 -4.33 -1.81
N GLY A 67 4.30 -4.98 -2.92
CA GLY A 67 3.64 -4.64 -4.17
C GLY A 67 3.76 -5.71 -5.23
N PHE A 68 2.92 -5.59 -6.24
CA PHE A 68 2.90 -6.47 -7.40
C PHE A 68 2.57 -5.68 -8.68
N PRO A 69 2.94 -6.19 -9.87
CA PRO A 69 2.67 -5.49 -11.12
C PRO A 69 1.16 -5.28 -11.35
N HIS A 70 0.75 -4.15 -11.92
CA HIS A 70 -0.66 -3.78 -12.07
C HIS A 70 -1.49 -4.85 -12.79
N HIS A 71 -0.93 -5.47 -13.81
CA HIS A 71 -1.59 -6.53 -14.60
C HIS A 71 -1.82 -7.82 -13.79
N ALA A 72 -1.17 -7.98 -12.64
CA ALA A 72 -1.38 -9.10 -11.73
C ALA A 72 -2.54 -8.85 -10.74
N LEU A 73 -3.25 -7.72 -10.82
CA LEU A 73 -4.39 -7.41 -9.96
C LEU A 73 -5.46 -8.51 -10.01
N ASP A 74 -5.81 -8.99 -11.20
CA ASP A 74 -6.82 -10.06 -11.36
C ASP A 74 -6.39 -11.39 -10.75
N THR A 75 -5.08 -11.58 -10.53
CA THR A 75 -4.52 -12.76 -9.86
C THR A 75 -4.51 -12.60 -8.34
N TYR A 76 -4.16 -11.42 -7.84
CA TYR A 76 -3.94 -11.20 -6.40
C TYR A 76 -5.17 -10.68 -5.65
N LEU A 77 -6.00 -9.87 -6.29
CA LEU A 77 -7.21 -9.32 -5.66
C LEU A 77 -8.13 -10.44 -5.14
N PRO A 78 -8.45 -11.50 -5.92
CA PRO A 78 -9.30 -12.59 -5.41
C PRO A 78 -8.71 -13.31 -4.20
N LYS A 79 -7.38 -13.37 -4.06
CA LYS A 79 -6.72 -14.00 -2.90
C LYS A 79 -6.94 -13.17 -1.62
N LEU A 80 -6.79 -11.84 -1.71
CA LEU A 80 -7.08 -10.93 -0.59
C LEU A 80 -8.55 -11.03 -0.15
N ILE A 81 -9.48 -11.03 -1.12
CA ILE A 81 -10.91 -11.14 -0.83
C ILE A 81 -11.25 -12.50 -0.18
N ARG A 82 -10.71 -13.60 -0.69
CA ARG A 82 -10.91 -14.95 -0.10
C ARG A 82 -10.31 -15.09 1.30
N ALA A 83 -9.26 -14.34 1.60
CA ALA A 83 -8.68 -14.23 2.95
C ALA A 83 -9.51 -13.33 3.89
N GLY A 84 -10.69 -12.88 3.46
CA GLY A 84 -11.61 -12.06 4.26
C GLY A 84 -11.18 -10.60 4.38
N LYS A 85 -10.26 -10.12 3.55
CA LYS A 85 -9.82 -8.72 3.56
C LYS A 85 -10.73 -7.88 2.68
N ARG A 86 -11.18 -6.74 3.21
CA ARG A 86 -11.71 -5.65 2.38
C ARG A 86 -10.53 -4.99 1.69
N VAL A 87 -10.65 -4.69 0.40
CA VAL A 87 -9.57 -4.09 -0.38
C VAL A 87 -10.06 -2.78 -0.98
N ALA A 88 -9.30 -1.71 -0.79
CA ALA A 88 -9.50 -0.44 -1.46
C ALA A 88 -8.43 -0.28 -2.54
N ILE A 89 -8.87 0.01 -3.77
CA ILE A 89 -7.97 0.24 -4.90
C ILE A 89 -7.97 1.73 -5.19
N CYS A 90 -6.80 2.34 -5.15
CA CYS A 90 -6.59 3.76 -5.39
C CYS A 90 -5.72 3.91 -6.63
N ASP A 91 -6.33 4.23 -7.77
CA ASP A 91 -5.59 4.63 -8.96
C ASP A 91 -5.22 6.11 -8.84
N GLN A 92 -3.92 6.42 -8.86
CA GLN A 92 -3.49 7.81 -8.96
C GLN A 92 -3.85 8.32 -10.36
N LEU A 93 -4.75 9.31 -10.43
CA LEU A 93 -5.32 9.85 -11.67
C LEU A 93 -4.47 10.97 -12.30
N GLU A 94 -3.27 11.25 -11.80
CA GLU A 94 -2.46 12.36 -12.31
C GLU A 94 -1.65 11.94 -13.55
N ASP A 95 -1.88 12.65 -14.67
CA ASP A 95 -0.90 12.80 -15.73
C ASP A 95 0.38 13.47 -15.15
N PRO A 96 1.58 13.00 -15.53
CA PRO A 96 2.86 13.47 -15.00
C PRO A 96 3.15 14.96 -15.25
#